data_AF-A0A6I5NCZ4-F1
#
_entry.id   AF-A0A6I5NCZ4-F1
#
_cell.length_a   1.000
_cell.length_b   1.000
_cell.length_c   1.000
_cell.angle_alpha   90.00
_cell.angle_beta   90.00
_cell.angle_gamma   90.00
#
_symmetry.space_group_name_H-M   'P 1'
#
loop_
_entity.id
_entity.type
_entity.pdbx_description
1 polymer ?
#
loop_
_entity_poly.entity_id
_entity_poly.type
_entity_poly.pdbx_seq_one_letter_code
_entity_poly.pdbx_strand_id
1 'polypeptide(L)'
;MAATTLKLKGMSCAACASSIESAIQQVPGVESVQVNFAAEQAQVDYNQRRTTLEQIQAAVAESGYEASAMEDLSLGEEDAQEQAARRAEQRALLLKVGVSGLVSGLLVVGSIPAMTGLEMAGWPMLLHNVWLQLILSTPVLFWCGQSFFVGAWKAFLHRAATMNTLIALGTGTAYLYSLFVTLFPGILIAQGLAPDVYYEAAVVIITLLLLGRYLENRARGQTSDAIRQLMGLQANTARVVRQGKEVDLPIQAVVVGDAIIVRPGEKIPVDGEIIEGRSAVDESMVTGEPVPVKKGPGDEVIGATLNKTGSFKFEAARVGKDTVLAQIVQLVKAAQGSKAPIQKLADQVTGWFVPAVIAIAILTFLCWFNLMGNPTLALLTTVGVLIIACPCALGLATPTSIMVGTGKGAENGILIKGADSLEQAHRLQTIVLDKTGTLTQGRRPALSDCPAQRS
;
A
#
# COMPACT_ATOMS: atom_id res chain seq x y z
N MET A 1 -29.96 0.00 -3.63
CA MET A 1 -28.53 0.18 -3.93
C MET A 1 -27.76 -0.11 -2.67
N ALA A 2 -26.63 -0.79 -2.78
CA ALA A 2 -25.80 -1.13 -1.64
C ALA A 2 -24.36 -0.73 -1.93
N ALA A 3 -23.74 -0.13 -0.93
CA ALA A 3 -22.31 0.14 -0.91
C ALA A 3 -21.65 -0.92 -0.04
N THR A 4 -20.68 -1.65 -0.58
CA THR A 4 -19.89 -2.62 0.20
C THR A 4 -18.41 -2.39 -0.03
N THR A 5 -17.64 -2.52 1.05
CA THR A 5 -16.18 -2.50 0.99
C THR A 5 -15.67 -3.94 0.99
N LEU A 6 -14.87 -4.28 -0.01
CA LEU A 6 -14.16 -5.55 -0.14
C LEU A 6 -12.70 -5.35 0.27
N LYS A 7 -12.15 -6.27 1.05
CA LYS A 7 -10.70 -6.39 1.24
C LYS A 7 -10.14 -7.20 0.08
N LEU A 8 -9.07 -6.70 -0.53
CA LEU A 8 -8.41 -7.29 -1.68
C LEU A 8 -7.07 -7.89 -1.27
N LYS A 9 -6.68 -9.02 -1.87
CA LYS A 9 -5.35 -9.63 -1.67
C LYS A 9 -4.70 -9.98 -3.01
N GLY A 10 -3.36 -9.98 -3.00
CA GLY A 10 -2.53 -10.35 -4.15
C GLY A 10 -2.21 -9.22 -5.13
N MET A 11 -2.57 -7.97 -4.81
CA MET A 11 -2.15 -6.79 -5.57
C MET A 11 -0.68 -6.50 -5.30
N SER A 12 0.11 -6.28 -6.36
CA SER A 12 1.55 -5.95 -6.21
C SER A 12 1.94 -4.61 -6.84
N CYS A 13 1.00 -3.94 -7.51
CA CYS A 13 1.18 -2.60 -8.07
C CYS A 13 -0.18 -1.92 -8.32
N ALA A 14 -0.16 -0.62 -8.59
CA ALA A 14 -1.37 0.15 -8.93
C ALA A 14 -2.04 -0.29 -10.24
N ALA A 15 -1.28 -0.83 -11.20
CA ALA A 15 -1.87 -1.45 -12.39
C ALA A 15 -2.74 -2.67 -12.05
N CYS A 16 -2.44 -3.42 -10.98
CA CYS A 16 -3.34 -4.45 -10.47
C CYS A 16 -4.65 -3.84 -9.98
N ALA A 17 -4.60 -2.71 -9.26
CA ALA A 17 -5.79 -2.03 -8.77
C ALA A 17 -6.69 -1.53 -9.91
N SER A 18 -6.11 -0.93 -10.95
CA SER A 18 -6.87 -0.51 -12.14
C SER A 18 -7.47 -1.69 -12.92
N SER A 19 -6.79 -2.85 -12.92
CA SER A 19 -7.30 -4.08 -13.53
C SER A 19 -8.51 -4.62 -12.75
N ILE A 20 -8.43 -4.67 -11.42
CA ILE A 20 -9.53 -5.07 -10.54
C ILE A 20 -10.71 -4.10 -10.65
N GLU A 21 -10.44 -2.79 -10.68
CA GLU A 21 -11.46 -1.75 -10.86
C GLU A 21 -12.20 -1.94 -12.19
N SER A 22 -11.46 -2.18 -13.28
CA SER A 22 -12.06 -2.46 -14.59
C SER A 22 -12.88 -3.75 -14.60
N ALA A 23 -12.41 -4.81 -13.93
CA ALA A 23 -13.11 -6.07 -13.85
C ALA A 23 -14.42 -5.96 -13.04
N ILE A 24 -14.39 -5.27 -11.90
CA ILE A 24 -15.58 -5.04 -11.06
C ILE A 24 -16.58 -4.14 -11.80
N GLN A 25 -16.12 -3.08 -12.48
CA GLN A 25 -16.99 -2.17 -13.23
C GLN A 25 -17.72 -2.88 -14.39
N GLN A 26 -17.18 -3.97 -14.93
CA GLN A 26 -17.81 -4.76 -15.99
C GLN A 26 -18.92 -5.71 -15.48
N VAL A 27 -19.03 -5.91 -14.16
CA VAL A 27 -20.06 -6.77 -13.57
C VAL A 27 -21.45 -6.10 -13.71
N PRO A 28 -22.46 -6.78 -14.30
CA PRO A 28 -23.77 -6.18 -14.55
C PRO A 28 -24.47 -5.71 -13.27
N GLY A 29 -24.70 -4.40 -13.15
CA GLY A 29 -25.37 -3.82 -11.98
C GLY A 29 -24.42 -3.20 -10.95
N VAL A 30 -23.11 -3.20 -11.20
CA VAL A 30 -22.17 -2.28 -10.56
C VAL A 30 -22.32 -0.89 -11.20
N GLU A 31 -22.55 0.13 -10.39
CA GLU A 31 -22.66 1.52 -10.84
C GLU A 31 -21.33 2.25 -10.67
N SER A 32 -20.67 2.06 -9.53
CA SER A 32 -19.41 2.71 -9.20
C SER A 32 -18.48 1.73 -8.49
N VAL A 33 -17.19 1.77 -8.81
CA VAL A 33 -16.14 1.12 -8.02
C VAL A 33 -14.95 2.06 -7.87
N GLN A 34 -14.37 2.05 -6.68
CA GLN A 34 -13.07 2.67 -6.40
C GLN A 34 -12.17 1.67 -5.71
N VAL A 35 -11.01 1.41 -6.31
CA VAL A 35 -9.99 0.53 -5.72
C VAL A 35 -8.86 1.36 -5.12
N ASN A 36 -8.69 1.23 -3.81
CA ASN A 36 -7.56 1.76 -3.07
C ASN A 36 -6.48 0.68 -2.91
N PHE A 37 -5.42 0.80 -3.72
CA PHE A 37 -4.25 -0.07 -3.62
C PHE A 37 -3.55 0.04 -2.26
N ALA A 38 -3.45 1.24 -1.69
CA ALA A 38 -2.74 1.47 -0.43
C ALA A 38 -3.47 0.86 0.78
N ALA A 39 -4.80 0.88 0.76
CA ALA A 39 -5.63 0.27 1.80
C ALA A 39 -5.97 -1.20 1.53
N GLU A 40 -5.55 -1.75 0.39
CA GLU A 40 -5.93 -3.09 -0.10
C GLU A 40 -7.45 -3.29 -0.10
N GLN A 41 -8.20 -2.30 -0.58
CA GLN A 41 -9.66 -2.25 -0.49
C GLN A 41 -10.31 -1.82 -1.80
N ALA A 42 -11.50 -2.37 -2.09
CA ALA A 42 -12.39 -1.88 -3.12
C ALA A 42 -13.71 -1.44 -2.50
N GLN A 43 -14.14 -0.21 -2.76
CA GLN A 43 -15.48 0.25 -2.44
C GLN A 43 -16.34 0.11 -3.68
N VAL A 44 -17.45 -0.62 -3.58
CA VAL A 44 -18.31 -0.97 -4.72
C VAL A 44 -19.74 -0.57 -4.41
N ASP A 45 -20.31 0.26 -5.28
CA ASP A 45 -21.74 0.59 -5.30
C ASP A 45 -22.43 -0.27 -6.36
N TYR A 46 -23.36 -1.13 -5.92
CA TYR A 46 -24.04 -2.05 -6.80
C TYR A 46 -25.53 -2.20 -6.48
N ASN A 47 -26.28 -2.62 -7.50
CA ASN A 47 -27.69 -2.92 -7.40
C ASN A 47 -27.89 -4.39 -7.01
N GLN A 48 -28.27 -4.63 -5.75
CA GLN A 48 -28.54 -5.96 -5.18
C GLN A 48 -29.58 -6.79 -5.97
N ARG A 49 -30.41 -6.17 -6.81
CA ARG A 49 -31.38 -6.91 -7.66
C ARG A 49 -30.77 -7.46 -8.95
N ARG A 50 -29.59 -6.97 -9.34
CA ARG A 50 -28.91 -7.32 -10.61
C ARG A 50 -27.60 -8.08 -10.41
N THR A 51 -26.95 -7.91 -9.27
CA THR A 51 -25.67 -8.55 -8.94
C THR A 51 -25.59 -8.90 -7.47
N THR A 52 -24.87 -9.98 -7.15
CA THR A 52 -24.54 -10.40 -5.78
C THR A 52 -23.08 -10.16 -5.44
N LEU A 53 -22.75 -10.12 -4.15
CA LEU A 53 -21.38 -9.94 -3.67
C LEU A 53 -20.45 -11.06 -4.18
N GLU A 54 -20.96 -12.30 -4.25
CA GLU A 54 -20.26 -13.47 -4.75
C GLU A 54 -19.87 -13.32 -6.23
N GLN A 55 -20.74 -12.71 -7.05
CA GLN A 55 -20.44 -12.43 -8.46
C GLN A 55 -19.34 -11.37 -8.61
N ILE A 56 -19.35 -10.35 -7.75
CA ILE A 56 -18.28 -9.35 -7.71
C ILE A 56 -16.97 -10.00 -7.28
N GLN A 57 -16.99 -10.84 -6.23
CA GLN A 57 -15.81 -11.58 -5.77
C GLN A 57 -15.28 -12.56 -6.83
N ALA A 58 -16.17 -13.23 -7.56
CA ALA A 58 -15.80 -14.11 -8.66
C ALA A 58 -15.10 -13.34 -9.78
N ALA A 59 -15.58 -12.14 -10.16
CA ALA A 59 -14.91 -11.30 -11.15
C ALA A 59 -13.49 -10.88 -10.70
N VAL A 60 -13.29 -10.64 -9.40
CA VAL A 60 -11.96 -10.38 -8.83
C VAL A 60 -11.08 -11.63 -8.85
N ALA A 61 -11.65 -12.81 -8.56
CA ALA A 61 -10.97 -14.10 -8.60
C ALA A 61 -10.55 -14.49 -10.02
N GLU A 62 -11.41 -14.28 -11.02
CA GLU A 62 -11.09 -14.43 -12.44
C GLU A 62 -9.99 -13.46 -12.88
N SER A 63 -9.93 -12.29 -12.24
CA SER A 63 -8.84 -11.34 -12.43
C SER A 63 -7.52 -11.80 -11.81
N GLY A 64 -7.51 -12.91 -11.07
CA GLY A 64 -6.35 -13.49 -10.41
C GLY A 64 -6.05 -12.87 -9.05
N TYR A 65 -7.03 -12.24 -8.41
CA TYR A 65 -6.91 -11.61 -7.09
C TYR A 65 -7.94 -12.19 -6.13
N GLU A 66 -7.74 -12.03 -4.84
CA GLU A 66 -8.71 -12.50 -3.83
C GLU A 66 -9.49 -11.30 -3.29
N ALA A 67 -10.80 -11.46 -3.09
CA ALA A 67 -11.66 -10.45 -2.47
C ALA A 67 -12.52 -11.08 -1.36
N SER A 68 -12.59 -10.43 -0.20
CA SER A 68 -13.46 -10.82 0.91
C SER A 68 -14.29 -9.63 1.40
N ALA A 69 -15.54 -9.88 1.81
CA ALA A 69 -16.39 -8.85 2.39
C ALA A 69 -15.78 -8.28 3.68
N MET A 70 -15.88 -6.97 3.88
CA MET A 70 -15.47 -6.30 5.12
C MET A 70 -16.67 -6.09 6.05
N GLU A 71 -17.52 -7.12 6.19
CA GLU A 71 -18.53 -7.17 7.24
C GLU A 71 -17.97 -8.05 8.36
N ASP A 72 -18.00 -7.52 9.59
CA ASP A 72 -17.41 -8.06 10.82
C ASP A 72 -15.90 -7.87 11.05
N LEU A 73 -15.45 -6.60 11.04
CA LEU A 73 -14.20 -6.27 11.75
C LEU A 73 -14.45 -6.31 13.27
N SER A 74 -14.24 -7.48 13.87
CA SER A 74 -13.97 -7.60 15.31
C SER A 74 -12.63 -6.91 15.60
N LEU A 75 -12.71 -5.67 16.10
CA LEU A 75 -11.64 -4.68 16.27
C LEU A 75 -10.53 -5.03 17.31
N GLY A 76 -10.11 -6.29 17.44
CA GLY A 76 -9.08 -6.65 18.44
C GLY A 76 -8.21 -7.87 18.11
N GLU A 77 -8.79 -8.94 17.58
CA GLU A 77 -8.06 -10.20 17.38
C GLU A 77 -7.46 -10.34 15.96
N GLU A 78 -8.14 -9.79 14.94
CA GLU A 78 -7.67 -9.83 13.55
C GLU A 78 -6.47 -8.89 13.29
N ASP A 79 -6.34 -7.81 14.06
CA ASP A 79 -5.22 -6.86 13.92
C ASP A 79 -3.87 -7.51 14.28
N ALA A 80 -3.84 -8.43 15.24
CA ALA A 80 -2.61 -9.13 15.63
C ALA A 80 -2.19 -10.16 14.56
N GLN A 81 -3.15 -10.89 13.98
CA GLN A 81 -2.90 -11.82 12.88
C GLN A 81 -2.49 -11.09 11.60
N GLU A 82 -3.13 -9.96 11.30
CA GLU A 82 -2.77 -9.12 10.15
C GLU A 82 -1.37 -8.50 10.31
N GLN A 83 -1.00 -8.08 11.52
CA GLN A 83 0.35 -7.60 11.83
C GLN A 83 1.40 -8.71 11.68
N ALA A 84 1.09 -9.93 12.14
CA ALA A 84 1.99 -11.07 11.99
C ALA A 84 2.20 -11.43 10.51
N ALA A 85 1.12 -11.42 9.71
CA ALA A 85 1.17 -11.66 8.27
C ALA A 85 2.01 -10.59 7.54
N ARG A 86 1.76 -9.30 7.80
CA ARG A 86 2.55 -8.20 7.19
C ARG A 86 4.03 -8.27 7.58
N ARG A 87 4.35 -8.60 8.84
CA ARG A 87 5.75 -8.77 9.29
C ARG A 87 6.41 -9.97 8.61
N ALA A 88 5.68 -11.08 8.42
CA ALA A 88 6.19 -12.24 7.71
C ALA A 88 6.49 -11.91 6.23
N GLU A 89 5.60 -11.17 5.57
CA GLU A 89 5.78 -10.72 4.20
C GLU A 89 6.99 -9.78 4.04
N GLN A 90 7.14 -8.80 4.96
CA GLN A 90 8.30 -7.92 4.99
C GLN A 90 9.61 -8.68 5.19
N ARG A 91 9.63 -9.69 6.07
CA ARG A 91 10.80 -10.56 6.28
C ARG A 91 11.12 -11.39 5.03
N ALA A 92 10.11 -11.94 4.38
CA ALA A 92 10.29 -12.69 3.13
C ALA A 92 10.86 -11.80 2.02
N LEU A 93 10.40 -10.55 1.91
CA LEU A 93 10.92 -9.59 0.94
C LEU A 93 12.37 -9.19 1.26
N LEU A 94 12.69 -8.95 2.53
CA LEU A 94 14.05 -8.68 2.99
C LEU A 94 15.01 -9.82 2.69
N LEU A 95 14.58 -11.07 2.93
CA LEU A 95 15.35 -12.26 2.61
C LEU A 95 15.63 -12.32 1.10
N LYS A 96 14.60 -12.09 0.26
CA LYS A 96 14.76 -12.07 -1.20
C LYS A 96 15.72 -10.99 -1.67
N VAL A 97 15.63 -9.77 -1.14
CA VAL A 97 16.55 -8.66 -1.43
C VAL A 97 17.97 -8.99 -0.96
N GLY A 98 18.13 -9.58 0.22
CA GLY A 98 19.44 -9.97 0.75
C GLY A 98 20.11 -11.06 -0.10
N VAL A 99 19.36 -12.11 -0.46
CA VAL A 99 19.86 -13.20 -1.31
C VAL A 99 20.16 -12.70 -2.73
N SER A 100 19.23 -11.97 -3.36
CA SER A 100 19.44 -11.43 -4.71
C SER A 100 20.58 -10.41 -4.72
N GLY A 101 20.68 -9.56 -3.69
CA GLY A 101 21.76 -8.58 -3.51
C GLY A 101 23.13 -9.23 -3.36
N LEU A 102 23.24 -10.29 -2.56
CA LEU A 102 24.49 -11.03 -2.40
C LEU A 102 24.92 -11.68 -3.72
N VAL A 103 24.00 -12.35 -4.41
CA VAL A 103 24.29 -12.97 -5.71
C VAL A 103 24.63 -11.93 -6.77
N SER A 104 23.87 -10.83 -6.82
CA SER A 104 24.12 -9.71 -7.73
C SER A 104 25.52 -9.11 -7.50
N GLY A 105 25.89 -8.84 -6.25
CA GLY A 105 27.22 -8.34 -5.91
C GLY A 105 28.33 -9.32 -6.33
N LEU A 106 28.12 -10.61 -6.11
CA LEU A 106 29.08 -11.65 -6.48
C LEU A 106 29.28 -11.74 -8.01
N LEU A 107 28.20 -11.67 -8.78
CA LEU A 107 28.25 -11.71 -10.25
C LEU A 107 28.88 -10.44 -10.84
N VAL A 108 28.51 -9.26 -10.34
CA VAL A 108 29.10 -7.97 -10.75
C VAL A 108 30.60 -7.97 -10.48
N VAL A 109 31.03 -8.40 -9.29
CA VAL A 109 32.46 -8.52 -8.98
C VAL A 109 33.16 -9.50 -9.92
N GLY A 110 32.48 -10.59 -10.31
CA GLY A 110 32.98 -11.55 -11.30
C GLY A 110 33.13 -10.98 -12.72
N SER A 111 32.30 -10.01 -13.11
CA SER A 111 32.28 -9.41 -14.45
C SER A 111 33.16 -8.16 -14.59
N ILE A 112 33.64 -7.57 -13.49
CA ILE A 112 34.53 -6.38 -13.51
C ILE A 112 35.74 -6.52 -14.47
N PRO A 113 36.50 -7.63 -14.51
CA PRO A 113 37.62 -7.75 -15.44
C PRO A 113 37.18 -7.71 -16.92
N ALA A 114 36.04 -8.34 -17.24
CA ALA A 114 35.47 -8.34 -18.58
C ALA A 114 34.92 -6.95 -18.97
N MET A 115 34.37 -6.20 -18.01
CA MET A 115 33.89 -4.82 -18.23
C MET A 115 35.02 -3.79 -18.37
N THR A 116 36.11 -3.95 -17.61
CA THR A 116 37.19 -2.95 -17.54
C THR A 116 38.35 -3.23 -18.50
N GLY A 117 38.44 -4.43 -19.06
CA GLY A 117 39.54 -4.85 -19.93
C GLY A 117 40.89 -4.95 -19.19
N LEU A 118 40.87 -4.92 -17.84
CA LEU A 118 42.05 -5.01 -17.00
C LEU A 118 42.27 -6.48 -16.60
N GLU A 119 43.37 -7.06 -17.07
CA GLU A 119 43.82 -8.38 -16.61
C GLU A 119 44.39 -8.26 -15.18
N MET A 120 43.54 -8.40 -14.18
CA MET A 120 43.95 -8.40 -12.78
C MET A 120 44.44 -9.80 -12.37
N ALA A 121 45.75 -9.94 -12.19
CA ALA A 121 46.36 -11.16 -11.66
C ALA A 121 45.78 -11.51 -10.28
N GLY A 122 45.23 -12.72 -10.13
CA GLY A 122 44.63 -13.20 -8.87
C GLY A 122 43.13 -12.95 -8.69
N TRP A 123 42.43 -12.39 -9.71
CA TRP A 123 40.97 -12.27 -9.64
C TRP A 123 40.30 -13.65 -9.59
N PRO A 124 39.20 -13.84 -8.83
CA PRO A 124 38.56 -15.14 -8.71
C PRO A 124 38.03 -15.64 -10.07
N MET A 125 38.81 -16.47 -10.78
CA MET A 125 38.38 -17.11 -12.04
C MET A 125 37.10 -17.95 -11.86
N LEU A 126 36.83 -18.42 -10.63
CA LEU A 126 35.59 -19.12 -10.31
C LEU A 126 34.34 -18.27 -10.63
N LEU A 127 34.38 -16.96 -10.38
CA LEU A 127 33.24 -16.06 -10.59
C LEU A 127 32.98 -15.74 -12.08
N HIS A 128 34.00 -15.94 -12.92
CA HIS A 128 33.86 -15.84 -14.36
C HIS A 128 33.32 -17.13 -15.00
N ASN A 129 33.22 -18.23 -14.23
CA ASN A 129 32.73 -19.50 -14.76
C ASN A 129 31.22 -19.40 -15.10
N VAL A 130 30.89 -19.54 -16.37
CA VAL A 130 29.53 -19.45 -16.92
C VAL A 130 28.55 -20.40 -16.21
N TRP A 131 29.01 -21.61 -15.82
CA TRP A 131 28.18 -22.57 -15.09
C TRP A 131 27.85 -22.10 -13.67
N LEU A 132 28.80 -21.44 -13.00
CA LEU A 132 28.55 -20.84 -11.69
C LEU A 132 27.54 -19.70 -11.81
N GLN A 133 27.66 -18.87 -12.85
CA GLN A 133 26.71 -17.79 -13.12
C GLN A 133 25.29 -18.31 -13.38
N LEU A 134 25.15 -19.41 -14.13
CA LEU A 134 23.88 -20.10 -14.34
C LEU A 134 23.28 -20.59 -13.00
N ILE A 135 24.08 -21.31 -12.19
CA ILE A 135 23.61 -21.87 -10.91
C ILE A 135 23.17 -20.76 -9.95
N LEU A 136 23.93 -19.67 -9.87
CA LEU A 136 23.63 -18.55 -8.97
C LEU A 136 22.44 -17.69 -9.45
N SER A 137 22.32 -17.46 -10.76
CA SER A 137 21.24 -16.64 -11.32
C SER A 137 19.87 -17.34 -11.29
N THR A 138 19.85 -18.68 -11.37
CA THR A 138 18.60 -19.46 -11.43
C THR A 138 17.69 -19.26 -10.20
N PRO A 139 18.16 -19.38 -8.94
CA PRO A 139 17.34 -19.07 -7.76
C PRO A 139 16.86 -17.62 -7.74
N VAL A 140 17.69 -16.66 -8.15
CA VAL A 140 17.29 -15.25 -8.15
C VAL A 140 16.15 -15.01 -9.14
N LEU A 141 16.25 -15.57 -10.35
CA LEU A 141 15.24 -15.40 -11.38
C LEU A 141 13.91 -16.05 -10.99
N PHE A 142 13.93 -17.33 -10.61
CA PHE A 142 12.71 -18.11 -10.41
C PHE A 142 12.10 -18.00 -9.01
N TRP A 143 12.89 -17.80 -7.96
CA TRP A 143 12.39 -17.70 -6.58
C TRP A 143 12.26 -16.25 -6.10
N CYS A 144 13.31 -15.44 -6.23
CA CYS A 144 13.23 -14.01 -5.87
C CYS A 144 12.33 -13.26 -6.87
N GLY A 145 12.51 -13.52 -8.17
CA GLY A 145 11.79 -12.87 -9.27
C GLY A 145 10.38 -13.42 -9.55
N GLN A 146 9.94 -14.51 -8.90
CA GLN A 146 8.66 -15.20 -9.18
C GLN A 146 7.47 -14.24 -9.30
N SER A 147 7.39 -13.25 -8.42
CA SER A 147 6.27 -12.31 -8.36
C SER A 147 6.14 -11.46 -9.64
N PHE A 148 7.24 -11.16 -10.33
CA PHE A 148 7.23 -10.42 -11.58
C PHE A 148 6.67 -11.27 -12.72
N PHE A 149 7.06 -12.55 -12.82
CA PHE A 149 6.55 -13.47 -13.83
C PHE A 149 5.06 -13.77 -13.65
N VAL A 150 4.62 -14.04 -12.41
CA VAL A 150 3.20 -14.22 -12.10
C VAL A 150 2.40 -12.95 -12.43
N GLY A 151 2.93 -11.78 -12.08
CA GLY A 151 2.31 -10.50 -12.39
C GLY A 151 2.22 -10.23 -13.91
N ALA A 152 3.27 -10.56 -14.66
CA ALA A 152 3.31 -10.43 -16.11
C ALA A 152 2.30 -11.36 -16.78
N TRP A 153 2.18 -12.61 -16.31
CA TRP A 153 1.22 -13.58 -16.81
C TRP A 153 -0.22 -13.12 -16.59
N LYS A 154 -0.54 -12.64 -15.38
CA LYS A 154 -1.85 -12.05 -15.09
C LYS A 154 -2.13 -10.83 -15.98
N ALA A 155 -1.16 -9.94 -16.15
CA ALA A 155 -1.32 -8.77 -17.02
C ALA A 155 -1.59 -9.15 -18.48
N PHE A 156 -0.88 -10.17 -18.99
CA PHE A 156 -1.07 -10.69 -20.34
C PHE A 156 -2.48 -11.27 -20.56
N LEU A 157 -2.98 -12.07 -19.61
CA LEU A 157 -4.35 -12.60 -19.64
C LEU A 157 -5.40 -11.49 -19.74
N HIS A 158 -5.17 -10.36 -19.06
CA HIS A 158 -6.08 -9.21 -19.03
C HIS A 158 -5.79 -8.16 -20.11
N ARG A 159 -4.97 -8.50 -21.12
CA ARG A 159 -4.59 -7.62 -22.24
C ARG A 159 -4.00 -6.27 -21.77
N ALA A 160 -3.34 -6.27 -20.62
CA ALA A 160 -2.67 -5.11 -20.05
C ALA A 160 -1.15 -5.26 -20.14
N ALA A 161 -0.45 -4.16 -20.41
CA ALA A 161 1.00 -4.10 -20.33
C ALA A 161 1.39 -3.37 -19.04
N THR A 162 2.18 -4.03 -18.19
CA THR A 162 2.61 -3.45 -16.89
C THR A 162 4.12 -3.49 -16.77
N MET A 163 4.65 -2.81 -15.74
CA MET A 163 6.08 -2.88 -15.40
C MET A 163 6.54 -4.35 -15.25
N ASN A 164 5.71 -5.23 -14.68
CA ASN A 164 6.01 -6.65 -14.56
C ASN A 164 6.22 -7.32 -15.91
N THR A 165 5.45 -6.94 -16.94
CA THR A 165 5.56 -7.49 -18.30
C THR A 165 6.94 -7.22 -18.89
N LEU A 166 7.43 -5.99 -18.78
CA LEU A 166 8.75 -5.62 -19.30
C LEU A 166 9.88 -6.29 -18.52
N ILE A 167 9.76 -6.39 -17.19
CA ILE A 167 10.73 -7.07 -16.34
C ILE A 167 10.80 -8.56 -16.69
N ALA A 168 9.66 -9.24 -16.75
CA ALA A 168 9.60 -10.67 -17.05
C ALA A 168 10.14 -10.97 -18.45
N LEU A 169 9.80 -10.14 -19.44
CA LEU A 169 10.25 -10.31 -20.81
C LEU A 169 11.75 -9.99 -20.94
N GLY A 170 12.25 -8.90 -20.36
CA GLY A 170 13.66 -8.53 -20.42
C GLY A 170 14.56 -9.53 -19.68
N THR A 171 14.28 -9.79 -18.40
CA THR A 171 15.09 -10.71 -17.57
C THR A 171 14.95 -12.16 -18.00
N GLY A 172 13.74 -12.58 -18.40
CA GLY A 172 13.51 -13.91 -18.96
C GLY A 172 14.25 -14.13 -20.28
N THR A 173 14.20 -13.15 -21.20
CA THR A 173 14.92 -13.23 -22.47
C THR A 173 16.44 -13.23 -22.26
N ALA A 174 16.96 -12.38 -21.37
CA ALA A 174 18.39 -12.34 -21.01
C ALA A 174 18.87 -13.69 -20.47
N TYR A 175 18.09 -14.31 -19.57
CA TYR A 175 18.41 -15.62 -19.02
C TYR A 175 18.34 -16.74 -20.06
N LEU A 176 17.28 -16.79 -20.87
CA LEU A 176 17.11 -17.80 -21.92
C LEU A 176 18.22 -17.71 -22.98
N TYR A 177 18.57 -16.49 -23.39
CA TYR A 177 19.72 -16.26 -24.28
C TYR A 177 21.02 -16.77 -23.64
N SER A 178 21.27 -16.42 -22.38
CA SER A 178 22.48 -16.84 -21.67
C SER A 178 22.55 -18.36 -21.51
N LEU A 179 21.42 -19.00 -21.24
CA LEU A 179 21.28 -20.46 -21.18
C LEU A 179 21.60 -21.10 -22.53
N PHE A 180 21.08 -20.54 -23.62
CA PHE A 180 21.38 -21.02 -24.97
C PHE A 180 22.88 -20.94 -25.29
N VAL A 181 23.53 -19.81 -24.99
CA VAL A 181 24.97 -19.63 -25.18
C VAL A 181 25.79 -20.59 -24.31
N THR A 182 25.33 -20.85 -23.09
CA THR A 182 26.00 -21.78 -22.16
C THR A 182 25.96 -23.23 -22.66
N LEU A 183 24.82 -23.66 -23.21
CA LEU A 183 24.62 -25.03 -23.69
C LEU A 183 25.18 -25.26 -25.08
N PHE A 184 25.16 -24.25 -25.95
CA PHE A 184 25.54 -24.36 -27.37
C PHE A 184 26.54 -23.28 -27.82
N PRO A 185 27.71 -23.16 -27.16
CA PRO A 185 28.68 -22.11 -27.50
C PRO A 185 29.22 -22.24 -28.93
N GLY A 186 29.29 -23.47 -29.47
CA GLY A 186 29.82 -23.74 -30.81
C GLY A 186 29.04 -23.08 -31.95
N ILE A 187 27.74 -22.78 -31.76
CA ILE A 187 26.91 -22.14 -32.80
C ILE A 187 27.33 -20.69 -33.00
N LEU A 188 27.61 -19.96 -31.92
CA LEU A 188 28.06 -18.56 -31.98
C LEU A 188 29.50 -18.46 -32.47
N ILE A 189 30.37 -19.35 -31.98
CA ILE A 189 31.79 -19.37 -32.37
C ILE A 189 31.93 -19.68 -33.87
N ALA A 190 31.12 -20.60 -34.42
CA ALA A 190 31.09 -20.89 -35.85
C ALA A 190 30.64 -19.69 -36.71
N GLN A 191 29.93 -18.73 -36.11
CA GLN A 191 29.49 -17.50 -36.76
C GLN A 191 30.43 -16.31 -36.48
N GLY A 192 31.55 -16.52 -35.79
CA GLY A 192 32.52 -15.47 -35.43
C GLY A 192 32.02 -14.53 -34.33
N LEU A 193 30.99 -14.92 -33.58
CA LEU A 193 30.43 -14.13 -32.47
C LEU A 193 31.02 -14.58 -31.13
N ALA A 194 31.32 -13.63 -30.26
CA ALA A 194 31.74 -13.93 -28.88
C ALA A 194 30.54 -14.49 -28.09
N PRO A 195 30.71 -15.64 -27.40
CA PRO A 195 29.65 -16.26 -26.60
C PRO A 195 29.51 -15.56 -25.25
N ASP A 196 29.13 -14.28 -25.27
CA ASP A 196 28.89 -13.51 -24.06
C ASP A 196 27.55 -13.87 -23.43
N VAL A 197 27.52 -13.93 -22.10
CA VAL A 197 26.32 -14.25 -21.30
C VAL A 197 25.87 -13.03 -20.49
N TYR A 198 24.57 -12.92 -20.26
CA TYR A 198 23.91 -11.80 -19.57
C TYR A 198 23.17 -12.23 -18.29
N TYR A 199 23.63 -13.30 -17.63
CA TYR A 199 23.08 -13.74 -16.33
C TYR A 199 23.13 -12.63 -15.28
N GLU A 200 24.23 -11.87 -15.25
CA GLU A 200 24.41 -10.74 -14.35
C GLU A 200 23.31 -9.68 -14.55
N ALA A 201 23.06 -9.28 -15.80
CA ALA A 201 22.05 -8.25 -16.11
C ALA A 201 20.67 -8.65 -15.58
N ALA A 202 20.25 -9.90 -15.79
CA ALA A 202 18.96 -10.39 -15.28
C ALA A 202 18.87 -10.33 -13.74
N VAL A 203 19.95 -10.73 -13.06
CA VAL A 203 20.03 -10.75 -11.58
C VAL A 203 20.06 -9.34 -11.00
N VAL A 204 20.84 -8.43 -11.59
CA VAL A 204 20.96 -7.03 -11.15
C VAL A 204 19.62 -6.33 -11.27
N ILE A 205 18.94 -6.49 -12.41
CA ILE A 205 17.62 -5.89 -12.66
C ILE A 205 16.62 -6.35 -11.58
N ILE A 206 16.51 -7.67 -11.34
CA ILE A 206 15.60 -8.21 -10.32
C ILE A 206 15.94 -7.67 -8.93
N THR A 207 17.22 -7.61 -8.60
CA THR A 207 17.70 -7.14 -7.30
C THR A 207 17.31 -5.69 -7.03
N LEU A 208 17.58 -4.79 -7.99
CA LEU A 208 17.24 -3.36 -7.85
C LEU A 208 15.73 -3.13 -7.73
N LEU A 209 14.93 -3.92 -8.46
CA LEU A 209 13.48 -3.83 -8.41
C LEU A 209 12.90 -4.36 -7.09
N LEU A 210 13.45 -5.48 -6.57
CA LEU A 210 13.07 -5.99 -5.25
C LEU A 210 13.46 -5.00 -4.14
N LEU A 211 14.64 -4.37 -4.25
CA LEU A 211 15.06 -3.31 -3.34
C LEU A 211 14.08 -2.14 -3.38
N GLY A 212 13.65 -1.72 -4.57
CA GLY A 212 12.64 -0.65 -4.72
C GLY A 212 11.31 -0.98 -4.08
N ARG A 213 10.78 -2.19 -4.31
CA ARG A 213 9.57 -2.67 -3.65
C ARG A 213 9.71 -2.71 -2.12
N TYR A 214 10.89 -3.08 -1.61
CA TYR A 214 11.15 -3.07 -0.18
C TYR A 214 11.13 -1.65 0.41
N LEU A 215 11.79 -0.69 -0.25
CA LEU A 215 11.79 0.71 0.17
C LEU A 215 10.37 1.32 0.13
N GLU A 216 9.59 0.99 -0.90
CA GLU A 216 8.18 1.41 -1.04
C GLU A 216 7.30 0.86 0.09
N ASN A 217 7.38 -0.46 0.35
CA ASN A 217 6.61 -1.10 1.43
C ASN A 217 7.00 -0.54 2.81
N ARG A 218 8.28 -0.24 3.04
CA ARG A 218 8.76 0.36 4.28
C ARG A 218 8.21 1.77 4.47
N ALA A 219 8.18 2.59 3.43
CA ALA A 219 7.64 3.94 3.49
C ALA A 219 6.12 3.95 3.79
N ARG A 220 5.36 3.01 3.21
CA ARG A 220 3.91 2.89 3.46
C ARG A 220 3.56 2.30 4.84
N GLY A 221 4.41 1.44 5.39
CA GLY A 221 4.17 0.84 6.70
C GLY A 221 4.05 1.88 7.83
N GLN A 222 4.82 2.97 7.74
CA GLN A 222 4.89 3.99 8.78
C GLN A 222 3.61 4.84 8.93
N THR A 223 2.80 4.95 7.88
CA THR A 223 1.63 5.83 7.86
C THR A 223 0.36 5.16 8.36
N SER A 224 0.25 3.84 8.21
CA SER A 224 -0.86 3.03 8.73
C SER A 224 -0.91 2.98 10.26
N ASP A 225 0.24 3.17 10.94
CA ASP A 225 0.32 3.10 12.40
C ASP A 225 -0.31 4.33 13.09
N ALA A 226 -0.34 5.49 12.42
CA ALA A 226 -0.95 6.71 12.96
C ALA A 226 -2.49 6.65 12.99
N ILE A 227 -3.13 5.96 12.05
CA ILE A 227 -4.59 5.76 12.04
C ILE A 227 -4.98 4.77 13.14
N ARG A 228 -4.15 3.75 13.38
CA ARG A 228 -4.37 2.77 14.46
C ARG A 228 -4.32 3.38 15.86
N GLN A 229 -3.48 4.41 16.07
CA GLN A 229 -3.48 5.16 17.34
C GLN A 229 -4.82 5.85 17.61
N LEU A 230 -5.59 6.24 16.58
CA LEU A 230 -6.94 6.78 16.74
C LEU A 230 -7.96 5.68 17.09
N MET A 231 -7.77 4.45 16.59
CA MET A 231 -8.65 3.30 16.90
C MET A 231 -8.49 2.82 18.35
N GLY A 232 -7.28 2.90 18.92
CA GLY A 232 -7.03 2.61 20.35
C GLY A 232 -7.72 3.56 21.33
N LEU A 233 -8.42 4.59 20.85
CA LEU A 233 -9.19 5.51 21.68
C LEU A 233 -10.57 4.97 22.05
N GLN A 234 -11.11 3.97 21.33
CA GLN A 234 -12.42 3.38 21.65
C GLN A 234 -12.41 2.62 22.99
N ALA A 235 -13.55 2.60 23.68
CA ALA A 235 -13.74 1.78 24.86
C ALA A 235 -14.08 0.34 24.43
N ASN A 236 -13.47 -0.66 25.08
CA ASN A 236 -13.68 -2.07 24.72
C ASN A 236 -14.89 -2.69 25.42
N THR A 237 -15.32 -2.10 26.55
CA THR A 237 -16.42 -2.58 27.38
C THR A 237 -17.35 -1.44 27.77
N ALA A 238 -18.61 -1.78 28.03
CA ALA A 238 -19.63 -0.87 28.52
C ALA A 238 -20.33 -1.49 29.73
N ARG A 239 -20.58 -0.68 30.76
CA ARG A 239 -21.35 -1.09 31.95
C ARG A 239 -22.83 -0.83 31.72
N VAL A 240 -23.57 -1.88 31.42
CA VAL A 240 -24.99 -1.80 31.08
C VAL A 240 -25.84 -2.21 32.29
N VAL A 241 -26.97 -1.53 32.50
CA VAL A 241 -27.97 -1.87 33.50
C VAL A 241 -29.10 -2.63 32.83
N ARG A 242 -29.10 -3.97 32.96
CA ARG A 242 -30.20 -4.83 32.49
C ARG A 242 -30.85 -5.49 33.70
N GLN A 243 -32.18 -5.50 33.76
CA GLN A 243 -32.95 -6.08 34.88
C GLN A 243 -32.52 -5.57 36.27
N GLY A 244 -32.13 -4.29 36.37
CA GLY A 244 -31.71 -3.67 37.63
C GLY A 244 -30.34 -4.09 38.14
N LYS A 245 -29.55 -4.84 37.37
CA LYS A 245 -28.16 -5.21 37.71
C LYS A 245 -27.18 -4.58 36.73
N GLU A 246 -26.04 -4.12 37.27
CA GLU A 246 -24.90 -3.66 36.48
C GLU A 246 -24.14 -4.87 35.92
N VAL A 247 -23.97 -4.94 34.60
CA VAL A 247 -23.23 -5.98 33.90
C VAL A 247 -22.25 -5.32 32.93
N ASP A 248 -20.97 -5.69 33.03
CA ASP A 248 -19.95 -5.24 32.09
C ASP A 248 -20.01 -6.13 30.84
N LEU A 249 -20.33 -5.52 29.70
CA LEU A 249 -20.48 -6.20 28.40
C LEU A 249 -19.41 -5.71 27.43
N PRO A 250 -18.96 -6.56 26.48
CA PRO A 250 -18.17 -6.10 25.34
C PRO A 250 -18.99 -5.08 24.54
N ILE A 251 -18.34 -4.04 24.01
CA ILE A 251 -19.02 -2.94 23.32
C ILE A 251 -19.89 -3.42 22.13
N GLN A 252 -19.54 -4.55 21.51
CA GLN A 252 -20.30 -5.15 20.41
C GLN A 252 -21.66 -5.72 20.85
N ALA A 253 -21.84 -6.02 22.15
CA ALA A 253 -23.08 -6.57 22.71
C ALA A 253 -24.05 -5.49 23.22
N VAL A 254 -23.67 -4.22 23.10
CA VAL A 254 -24.50 -3.07 23.46
C VAL A 254 -25.49 -2.78 22.34
N VAL A 255 -26.76 -2.63 22.70
CA VAL A 255 -27.85 -2.33 21.75
C VAL A 255 -28.44 -0.95 22.02
N VAL A 256 -29.06 -0.35 21.01
CA VAL A 256 -29.81 0.90 21.16
C VAL A 256 -30.90 0.70 22.23
N GLY A 257 -31.05 1.68 23.13
CA GLY A 257 -31.95 1.63 24.28
C GLY A 257 -31.35 1.01 25.56
N ASP A 258 -30.13 0.48 25.51
CA ASP A 258 -29.44 0.05 26.73
C ASP A 258 -29.15 1.25 27.65
N ALA A 259 -29.45 1.11 28.94
CA ALA A 259 -29.08 2.09 29.95
C ALA A 259 -27.65 1.83 30.45
N ILE A 260 -26.74 2.77 30.26
CA ILE A 260 -25.31 2.63 30.53
C ILE A 260 -24.88 3.58 31.64
N ILE A 261 -24.11 3.08 32.60
CA ILE A 261 -23.55 3.90 33.69
C ILE A 261 -22.09 4.23 33.36
N VAL A 262 -21.75 5.51 33.45
CA VAL A 262 -20.37 6.01 33.28
C VAL A 262 -19.91 6.64 34.58
N ARG A 263 -18.75 6.22 35.07
CA ARG A 263 -18.11 6.76 36.29
C ARG A 263 -17.09 7.84 35.97
N PRO A 264 -16.71 8.69 36.93
CA PRO A 264 -15.66 9.69 36.74
C PRO A 264 -14.36 9.03 36.27
N GLY A 265 -13.76 9.58 35.22
CA GLY A 265 -12.53 9.05 34.60
C GLY A 265 -12.74 7.94 33.56
N GLU A 266 -13.96 7.42 33.40
CA GLU A 266 -14.28 6.44 32.36
C GLU A 266 -14.52 7.12 31.00
N LYS A 267 -14.21 6.39 29.93
CA LYS A 267 -14.60 6.80 28.57
C LYS A 267 -16.07 6.45 28.35
N ILE A 268 -16.78 7.33 27.66
CA ILE A 268 -18.14 7.06 27.23
C ILE A 268 -18.08 6.00 26.11
N PRO A 269 -18.76 4.84 26.22
CA PRO A 269 -18.56 3.75 25.28
C PRO A 269 -19.25 3.98 23.93
N VAL A 270 -20.47 4.50 23.94
CA VAL A 270 -21.31 4.73 22.74
C VAL A 270 -22.01 6.08 22.84
N ASP A 271 -22.63 6.54 21.76
CA ASP A 271 -23.38 7.80 21.78
C ASP A 271 -24.76 7.58 22.40
N GLY A 272 -25.27 8.59 23.09
CA GLY A 272 -26.59 8.50 23.69
C GLY A 272 -27.04 9.77 24.41
N GLU A 273 -28.13 9.66 25.16
CA GLU A 273 -28.76 10.79 25.87
C GLU A 273 -28.78 10.52 27.37
N ILE A 274 -28.37 11.49 28.18
CA ILE A 274 -28.34 11.33 29.63
C ILE A 274 -29.77 11.27 30.18
N ILE A 275 -30.05 10.23 30.97
CA ILE A 275 -31.33 10.05 31.66
C ILE A 275 -31.24 10.43 33.14
N GLU A 276 -30.09 10.19 33.79
CA GLU A 276 -29.90 10.50 35.22
C GLU A 276 -28.47 10.97 35.50
N GLY A 277 -28.31 11.90 36.44
CA GLY A 277 -27.01 12.43 36.86
C GLY A 277 -26.53 13.63 36.04
N ARG A 278 -25.38 14.19 36.44
CA ARG A 278 -24.74 15.34 35.79
C ARG A 278 -23.23 15.22 35.88
N SER A 279 -22.51 15.62 34.84
CA SER A 279 -21.05 15.62 34.85
C SER A 279 -20.46 16.67 33.90
N ALA A 280 -19.16 16.91 34.02
CA ALA A 280 -18.38 17.58 33.00
C ALA A 280 -17.74 16.53 32.08
N VAL A 281 -17.98 16.66 30.78
CA VAL A 281 -17.45 15.75 29.74
C VAL A 281 -16.41 16.49 28.92
N ASP A 282 -15.26 15.86 28.73
CA ASP A 282 -14.16 16.36 27.90
C ASP A 282 -14.32 15.82 26.47
N GLU A 283 -14.85 16.69 25.60
CA GLU A 283 -15.11 16.41 24.19
C GLU A 283 -13.98 16.92 23.27
N SER A 284 -12.81 17.29 23.84
CA SER A 284 -11.69 17.91 23.09
C SER A 284 -11.18 17.05 21.94
N MET A 285 -11.22 15.72 22.09
CA MET A 285 -10.78 14.77 21.05
C MET A 285 -11.68 14.75 19.81
N VAL A 286 -12.93 15.20 19.93
CA VAL A 286 -13.91 15.21 18.83
C VAL A 286 -14.19 16.62 18.34
N THR A 287 -14.36 17.56 19.27
CA THR A 287 -14.75 18.96 18.96
C THR A 287 -13.55 19.90 18.83
N GLY A 288 -12.38 19.53 19.34
CA GLY A 288 -11.21 20.41 19.43
C GLY A 288 -11.28 21.45 20.54
N GLU A 289 -12.42 21.59 21.24
CA GLU A 289 -12.60 22.58 22.29
C GLU A 289 -11.99 22.08 23.62
N PRO A 290 -11.06 22.85 24.24
CA PRO A 290 -10.32 22.40 25.42
C PRO A 290 -11.12 22.47 26.73
N VAL A 291 -12.29 23.10 26.72
CA VAL A 291 -13.12 23.32 27.92
C VAL A 291 -14.14 22.19 28.05
N PRO A 292 -14.13 21.42 29.16
CA PRO A 292 -15.15 20.40 29.40
C PRO A 292 -16.56 20.99 29.43
N VAL A 293 -17.48 20.33 28.73
CA VAL A 293 -18.88 20.76 28.61
C VAL A 293 -19.67 20.15 29.77
N LYS A 294 -20.50 20.96 30.44
CA LYS A 294 -21.41 20.47 31.47
C LYS A 294 -22.60 19.79 30.80
N LYS A 295 -22.89 18.56 31.22
CA LYS A 295 -23.98 17.73 30.70
C LYS A 295 -24.89 17.28 31.82
N GLY A 296 -26.18 17.23 31.55
CA GLY A 296 -27.23 16.72 32.44
C GLY A 296 -28.34 16.01 31.69
N PRO A 297 -29.45 15.68 32.37
CA PRO A 297 -30.55 14.92 31.76
C PRO A 297 -31.12 15.64 30.54
N GLY A 298 -31.25 14.92 29.42
CA GLY A 298 -31.65 15.46 28.12
C GLY A 298 -30.51 15.87 27.19
N ASP A 299 -29.27 15.93 27.68
CA ASP A 299 -28.12 16.28 26.84
C ASP A 299 -27.54 15.03 26.16
N GLU A 300 -27.14 15.18 24.88
CA GLU A 300 -26.40 14.15 24.14
C GLU A 300 -24.95 14.04 24.64
N VAL A 301 -24.46 12.79 24.69
CA VAL A 301 -23.07 12.43 24.93
C VAL A 301 -22.48 11.66 23.75
N ILE A 302 -21.21 11.91 23.47
CA ILE A 302 -20.49 11.34 22.33
C ILE A 302 -19.54 10.23 22.83
N GLY A 303 -19.54 9.09 22.16
CA GLY A 303 -18.64 7.98 22.42
C GLY A 303 -17.16 8.37 22.28
N ALA A 304 -16.30 7.65 23.01
CA ALA A 304 -14.86 7.89 23.16
C ALA A 304 -14.45 9.21 23.85
N THR A 305 -15.41 10.07 24.23
CA THR A 305 -15.13 11.24 25.08
C THR A 305 -14.92 10.81 26.54
N LEU A 306 -14.28 11.67 27.34
CA LEU A 306 -13.88 11.34 28.71
C LEU A 306 -14.79 11.99 29.73
N ASN A 307 -15.38 11.20 30.61
CA ASN A 307 -16.10 11.70 31.76
C ASN A 307 -15.12 12.20 32.85
N LYS A 308 -15.28 13.41 33.40
CA LYS A 308 -14.33 13.96 34.39
C LYS A 308 -14.77 13.79 35.84
N THR A 309 -15.93 14.30 36.22
CA THR A 309 -16.23 14.58 37.65
C THR A 309 -17.39 13.78 38.23
N GLY A 310 -18.55 13.79 37.58
CA GLY A 310 -19.76 13.13 38.06
C GLY A 310 -19.96 11.74 37.46
N SER A 311 -20.87 10.95 38.04
CA SER A 311 -21.40 9.76 37.40
C SER A 311 -22.77 10.08 36.83
N PHE A 312 -23.06 9.51 35.66
CA PHE A 312 -24.37 9.64 35.03
C PHE A 312 -24.75 8.33 34.35
N LYS A 313 -26.05 8.17 34.18
CA LYS A 313 -26.67 7.10 33.41
C LYS A 313 -27.23 7.70 32.14
N PHE A 314 -26.96 7.07 31.01
CA PHE A 314 -27.44 7.51 29.71
C PHE A 314 -28.04 6.34 28.94
N GLU A 315 -28.98 6.62 28.05
CA GLU A 315 -29.58 5.64 27.15
C GLU A 315 -28.84 5.65 25.81
N ALA A 316 -28.41 4.48 25.33
CA ALA A 316 -27.67 4.36 24.08
C ALA A 316 -28.57 4.72 22.88
N ALA A 317 -28.19 5.75 22.12
CA ALA A 317 -28.93 6.18 20.93
C ALA A 317 -28.29 5.66 19.63
N ARG A 318 -26.95 5.65 19.55
CA ARG A 318 -26.21 5.15 18.38
C ARG A 318 -25.08 4.23 18.85
N VAL A 319 -24.98 3.06 18.24
CA VAL A 319 -23.98 2.02 18.59
C VAL A 319 -23.23 1.55 17.35
N GLY A 320 -22.02 1.01 17.51
CA GLY A 320 -21.24 0.46 16.41
C GLY A 320 -20.96 1.47 15.29
N LYS A 321 -21.36 1.13 14.06
CA LYS A 321 -21.11 1.92 12.84
C LYS A 321 -21.83 3.27 12.83
N ASP A 322 -22.91 3.40 13.60
CA ASP A 322 -23.74 4.61 13.59
C ASP A 322 -23.22 5.71 14.53
N THR A 323 -22.20 5.41 15.36
CA THR A 323 -21.60 6.39 16.27
C THR A 323 -20.89 7.53 15.52
N VAL A 324 -20.85 8.72 16.11
CA VAL A 324 -20.16 9.90 15.55
C VAL A 324 -18.70 9.57 15.23
N LEU A 325 -17.98 8.90 16.14
CA LEU A 325 -16.59 8.51 15.90
C LEU A 325 -16.47 7.52 14.72
N ALA A 326 -17.36 6.52 14.61
CA ALA A 326 -17.34 5.58 13.50
C ALA A 326 -17.61 6.28 12.15
N GLN A 327 -18.52 7.26 12.12
CA GLN A 327 -18.77 8.08 10.94
C GLN A 327 -17.56 8.94 10.57
N ILE A 328 -16.89 9.56 11.54
CA ILE A 328 -15.64 10.30 11.30
C ILE A 328 -14.58 9.37 10.72
N VAL A 329 -14.39 8.18 11.31
CA VAL A 329 -13.45 7.17 10.80
C VAL A 329 -13.81 6.74 9.38
N GLN A 330 -15.09 6.54 9.07
CA GLN A 330 -15.55 6.17 7.74
C GLN A 330 -15.33 7.29 6.71
N LEU A 331 -15.60 8.55 7.08
CA LEU A 331 -15.32 9.72 6.25
C LEU A 331 -13.83 9.89 5.98
N VAL A 332 -12.99 9.71 7.00
CA VAL A 332 -11.52 9.75 6.86
C VAL A 332 -11.03 8.61 5.96
N LYS A 333 -11.53 7.39 6.16
CA LYS A 333 -11.20 6.24 5.29
C LYS A 333 -11.62 6.47 3.84
N ALA A 334 -12.80 7.03 3.61
CA ALA A 334 -13.29 7.38 2.28
C ALA A 334 -12.39 8.44 1.61
N ALA A 335 -11.96 9.47 2.36
CA ALA A 335 -11.05 10.50 1.85
C ALA A 335 -9.64 9.97 1.52
N GLN A 336 -9.12 9.06 2.35
CA GLN A 336 -7.83 8.38 2.11
C GLN A 336 -7.89 7.32 0.99
N GLY A 337 -9.08 7.03 0.48
CA GLY A 337 -9.39 6.16 -0.65
C GLY A 337 -8.81 6.59 -2.00
N SER A 338 -8.45 7.86 -2.14
CA SER A 338 -8.23 8.49 -3.46
C SER A 338 -6.80 8.30 -3.98
N LYS A 339 -6.67 7.82 -5.24
CA LYS A 339 -5.38 7.58 -5.91
C LYS A 339 -4.56 8.87 -6.03
N ALA A 340 -3.27 8.82 -5.67
CA ALA A 340 -2.34 9.93 -5.83
C ALA A 340 -2.15 10.33 -7.32
N PRO A 341 -2.11 11.64 -7.65
CA PRO A 341 -2.03 12.11 -9.04
C PRO A 341 -0.78 11.64 -9.81
N ILE A 342 0.41 11.54 -9.19
CA ILE A 342 1.62 11.13 -9.93
C ILE A 342 1.68 9.62 -10.18
N GLN A 343 1.04 8.81 -9.34
CA GLN A 343 0.97 7.37 -9.54
C GLN A 343 0.18 7.04 -10.81
N LYS A 344 -0.88 7.80 -11.10
CA LYS A 344 -1.60 7.75 -12.39
C LYS A 344 -0.70 8.11 -13.57
N LEU A 345 0.17 9.10 -13.42
CA LEU A 345 1.13 9.49 -14.47
C LEU A 345 2.18 8.41 -14.72
N ALA A 346 2.75 7.81 -13.68
CA ALA A 346 3.70 6.71 -13.82
C ALA A 346 3.07 5.48 -14.50
N ASP A 347 1.83 5.15 -14.14
CA ASP A 347 1.07 4.07 -14.76
C ASP A 347 0.72 4.39 -16.23
N GLN A 348 0.35 5.65 -16.54
CA GLN A 348 0.07 6.09 -17.91
C GLN A 348 1.32 6.05 -18.80
N VAL A 349 2.46 6.51 -18.27
CA VAL A 349 3.76 6.41 -18.97
C VAL A 349 4.11 4.95 -19.23
N THR A 350 3.97 4.08 -18.22
CA THR A 350 4.25 2.64 -18.37
C THR A 350 3.31 1.97 -19.38
N GLY A 351 2.02 2.36 -19.38
CA GLY A 351 1.01 1.83 -20.28
C GLY A 351 1.27 2.12 -21.75
N TRP A 352 1.95 3.22 -22.08
CA TRP A 352 2.37 3.53 -23.46
C TRP A 352 3.80 3.08 -23.78
N PHE A 353 4.70 3.21 -22.81
CA PHE A 353 6.12 2.86 -22.97
C PHE A 353 6.33 1.38 -23.23
N VAL A 354 5.66 0.48 -22.49
CA VAL A 354 5.86 -0.97 -22.64
C VAL A 354 5.44 -1.47 -24.04
N PRO A 355 4.25 -1.15 -24.56
CA PRO A 355 3.89 -1.51 -25.94
C PRO A 355 4.83 -0.92 -26.99
N ALA A 356 5.28 0.34 -26.81
CA ALA A 356 6.23 0.97 -27.73
C ALA A 356 7.57 0.23 -27.79
N VAL A 357 8.12 -0.15 -26.63
CA VAL A 357 9.37 -0.93 -26.53
C VAL A 357 9.22 -2.30 -27.20
N ILE A 358 8.10 -3.00 -26.97
CA ILE A 358 7.84 -4.30 -27.60
C ILE A 358 7.74 -4.14 -29.12
N ALA A 359 7.05 -3.10 -29.61
CA ALA A 359 6.97 -2.81 -31.03
C ALA A 359 8.37 -2.53 -31.64
N ILE A 360 9.20 -1.74 -30.96
CA ILE A 360 10.58 -1.47 -31.40
C ILE A 360 11.44 -2.75 -31.38
N ALA A 361 11.27 -3.61 -30.38
CA ALA A 361 11.98 -4.89 -30.31
C ALA A 361 11.59 -5.80 -31.48
N ILE A 362 10.30 -5.92 -31.80
CA ILE A 362 9.81 -6.69 -32.95
C ILE A 362 10.33 -6.10 -34.28
N LEU A 363 10.28 -4.78 -34.44
CA LEU A 363 10.79 -4.11 -35.64
C LEU A 363 12.31 -4.32 -35.79
N THR A 364 13.06 -4.21 -34.69
CA THR A 364 14.51 -4.49 -34.67
C THR A 364 14.77 -5.93 -35.12
N PHE A 365 14.04 -6.90 -34.56
CA PHE A 365 14.18 -8.30 -34.97
C PHE A 365 13.92 -8.49 -36.47
N LEU A 366 12.82 -7.95 -36.99
CA LEU A 366 12.43 -8.08 -38.40
C LEU A 366 13.46 -7.41 -39.33
N CYS A 367 13.92 -6.21 -39.00
CA CYS A 367 14.91 -5.50 -39.80
C CYS A 367 16.23 -6.28 -39.88
N TRP A 368 16.78 -6.69 -38.74
CA TRP A 368 18.06 -7.42 -38.70
C TRP A 368 17.95 -8.81 -39.34
N PHE A 369 16.83 -9.49 -39.15
CA PHE A 369 16.57 -10.78 -39.78
C PHE A 369 16.53 -10.67 -41.31
N ASN A 370 15.82 -9.68 -41.86
CA ASN A 370 15.69 -9.50 -43.31
C ASN A 370 16.95 -8.91 -43.97
N LEU A 371 17.69 -8.03 -43.29
CA LEU A 371 18.87 -7.37 -43.87
C LEU A 371 20.13 -8.23 -43.82
N MET A 372 20.38 -8.93 -42.70
CA MET A 372 21.61 -9.70 -42.53
C MET A 372 21.43 -11.21 -42.72
N GLY A 373 20.20 -11.72 -42.71
CA GLY A 373 19.93 -13.16 -42.86
C GLY A 373 20.45 -14.03 -41.70
N ASN A 374 20.98 -13.43 -40.62
CA ASN A 374 21.50 -14.14 -39.46
C ASN A 374 20.50 -14.04 -38.28
N PRO A 375 19.81 -15.14 -37.92
CA PRO A 375 18.84 -15.13 -36.82
C PRO A 375 19.49 -14.90 -35.45
N THR A 376 20.74 -15.33 -35.25
CA THR A 376 21.49 -15.15 -33.99
C THR A 376 21.70 -13.67 -33.70
N LEU A 377 22.12 -12.92 -34.72
CA LEU A 377 22.41 -11.49 -34.59
C LEU A 377 21.13 -10.67 -34.42
N ALA A 378 20.06 -11.04 -35.13
CA ALA A 378 18.74 -10.43 -34.95
C ALA A 378 18.18 -10.67 -33.53
N LEU A 379 18.39 -11.88 -32.98
CA LEU A 379 18.01 -12.18 -31.61
C LEU A 379 18.83 -11.34 -30.61
N LEU A 380 20.15 -11.32 -30.77
CA LEU A 380 21.08 -10.53 -29.94
C LEU A 380 20.68 -9.05 -29.83
N THR A 381 20.44 -8.39 -30.96
CA THR A 381 20.05 -6.97 -30.97
C THR A 381 18.69 -6.74 -30.35
N THR A 382 17.75 -7.67 -30.56
CA THR A 382 16.40 -7.63 -29.95
C THR A 382 16.46 -7.79 -28.43
N VAL A 383 17.25 -8.76 -27.94
CA VAL A 383 17.49 -8.95 -26.51
C VAL A 383 18.12 -7.68 -25.91
N GLY A 384 19.10 -7.08 -26.59
CA GLY A 384 19.72 -5.83 -26.17
C GLY A 384 18.71 -4.68 -26.00
N VAL A 385 17.80 -4.49 -26.96
CA VAL A 385 16.73 -3.48 -26.86
C VAL A 385 15.85 -3.72 -25.62
N LEU A 386 15.44 -4.96 -25.38
CA LEU A 386 14.58 -5.32 -24.27
C LEU A 386 15.26 -5.14 -22.90
N ILE A 387 16.55 -5.46 -22.80
CA ILE A 387 17.34 -5.28 -21.58
C ILE A 387 17.53 -3.79 -21.29
N ILE A 388 17.96 -3.01 -22.28
CA ILE A 388 18.25 -1.57 -22.12
C ILE A 388 16.99 -0.77 -21.80
N ALA A 389 15.84 -1.17 -22.35
CA ALA A 389 14.58 -0.48 -22.12
C ALA A 389 14.01 -0.67 -20.70
N CYS A 390 14.55 -1.57 -19.87
CA CYS A 390 14.02 -1.83 -18.54
C CYS A 390 14.23 -0.62 -17.60
N PRO A 391 13.17 0.09 -17.16
CA PRO A 391 13.28 1.37 -16.46
C PRO A 391 13.53 1.15 -14.96
N CYS A 392 14.66 0.53 -14.61
CA CYS A 392 14.99 0.14 -13.24
C CYS A 392 15.04 1.34 -12.28
N ALA A 393 15.52 2.49 -12.76
CA ALA A 393 15.61 3.72 -11.98
C ALA A 393 14.23 4.36 -11.73
N LEU A 394 13.29 4.21 -12.66
CA LEU A 394 11.95 4.80 -12.54
C LEU A 394 11.18 4.20 -11.36
N GLY A 395 11.32 2.88 -11.13
CA GLY A 395 10.69 2.19 -10.01
C GLY A 395 11.26 2.57 -8.64
N LEU A 396 12.47 3.14 -8.58
CA LEU A 396 13.15 3.56 -7.35
C LEU A 396 13.05 5.06 -7.08
N ALA A 397 12.90 5.88 -8.12
CA ALA A 397 12.93 7.34 -8.02
C ALA A 397 11.84 7.86 -7.08
N THR A 398 10.58 7.51 -7.34
CA THR A 398 9.44 8.02 -6.56
C THR A 398 9.51 7.58 -5.08
N PRO A 399 9.68 6.29 -4.73
CA PRO A 399 9.75 5.88 -3.33
C PRO A 399 10.92 6.50 -2.56
N THR A 400 12.09 6.65 -3.20
CA THR A 400 13.27 7.25 -2.56
C THR A 400 13.05 8.74 -2.29
N SER A 401 12.51 9.48 -3.26
CA SER A 401 12.18 10.89 -3.09
C SER A 401 11.16 11.11 -1.96
N ILE A 402 10.13 10.26 -1.89
CA ILE A 402 9.13 10.32 -0.81
C ILE A 402 9.79 10.03 0.53
N MET A 403 10.56 8.95 0.65
CA MET A 403 11.20 8.55 1.91
C MET A 403 12.11 9.64 2.47
N VAL A 404 12.96 10.23 1.61
CA VAL A 404 13.84 11.34 2.00
C VAL A 404 13.02 12.59 2.33
N GLY A 405 12.00 12.91 1.52
CA GLY A 405 11.12 14.07 1.75
C GLY A 405 10.38 13.99 3.08
N THR A 406 9.80 12.83 3.42
CA THR A 406 9.12 12.60 4.70
C THR A 406 10.10 12.62 5.87
N GLY A 407 11.30 12.04 5.70
CA GLY A 407 12.34 12.09 6.73
C GLY A 407 12.80 13.51 7.02
N LYS A 408 13.00 14.32 5.97
CA LYS A 408 13.37 15.74 6.09
C LYS A 408 12.25 16.57 6.73
N GLY A 409 10.99 16.27 6.41
CA GLY A 409 9.84 16.86 7.10
C GLY A 409 9.85 16.58 8.59
N ALA A 410 10.11 15.33 8.98
CA ALA A 410 10.16 14.94 10.39
C ALA A 410 11.27 15.64 11.19
N GLU A 411 12.46 15.83 10.60
CA GLU A 411 13.55 16.62 11.21
C GLU A 411 13.12 18.08 11.52
N ASN A 412 12.11 18.60 10.82
CA ASN A 412 11.56 19.94 11.00
C ASN A 412 10.21 19.95 11.75
N GLY A 413 9.84 18.84 12.39
CA GLY A 413 8.58 18.73 13.14
C GLY A 413 7.32 18.61 12.28
N ILE A 414 7.47 18.34 10.97
CA ILE A 414 6.36 18.16 10.04
C ILE A 414 6.16 16.67 9.78
N LEU A 415 5.10 16.10 10.35
CA LEU A 415 4.76 14.68 10.18
C LEU A 415 3.85 14.50 8.96
N ILE A 416 4.41 13.95 7.89
CA ILE A 416 3.71 13.71 6.62
C ILE A 416 3.17 12.29 6.60
N LYS A 417 1.84 12.13 6.54
CA LYS A 417 1.14 10.85 6.60
C LYS A 417 1.11 10.07 5.27
N GLY A 418 1.70 10.58 4.19
CA GLY A 418 1.65 9.87 2.90
C GLY A 418 2.37 10.60 1.77
N ALA A 419 2.67 9.85 0.72
CA ALA A 419 3.27 10.34 -0.52
C ALA A 419 2.36 11.37 -1.23
N ASP A 420 1.07 11.07 -1.25
CA ASP A 420 -0.02 11.89 -1.74
C ASP A 420 -0.08 13.25 -1.05
N SER A 421 0.07 13.27 0.27
CA SER A 421 0.05 14.50 1.07
C SER A 421 1.25 15.40 0.73
N LEU A 422 2.43 14.82 0.52
CA LEU A 422 3.63 15.55 0.12
C LEU A 422 3.48 16.17 -1.27
N GLU A 423 2.89 15.44 -2.22
CA GLU A 423 2.63 15.95 -3.58
C GLU A 423 1.57 17.03 -3.62
N GLN A 424 0.47 16.85 -2.88
CA GLN A 424 -0.61 17.84 -2.81
C GLN A 424 -0.13 19.13 -2.15
N ALA A 425 0.74 19.04 -1.14
CA ALA A 425 1.31 20.19 -0.46
C ALA A 425 2.00 21.16 -1.43
N HIS A 426 2.68 20.66 -2.47
CA HIS A 426 3.30 21.50 -3.50
C HIS A 426 2.28 22.29 -4.34
N ARG A 427 1.06 21.77 -4.50
CA ARG A 427 -0.02 22.40 -5.28
C ARG A 427 -0.91 23.33 -4.45
N LEU A 428 -0.71 23.41 -3.13
CA LEU A 428 -1.53 24.26 -2.28
C LEU A 428 -1.29 25.73 -2.61
N GLN A 429 -2.37 26.45 -2.93
CA GLN A 429 -2.37 27.89 -3.16
C GLN A 429 -3.04 28.67 -2.03
N THR A 430 -3.78 27.98 -1.17
CA THR A 430 -4.57 28.59 -0.08
C THR A 430 -4.46 27.71 1.15
N ILE A 431 -4.18 28.34 2.29
CA ILE A 431 -4.12 27.68 3.60
C ILE A 431 -5.23 28.27 4.46
N VAL A 432 -6.17 27.42 4.88
CA VAL A 432 -7.22 27.78 5.84
C VAL A 432 -6.81 27.21 7.19
N LEU A 433 -6.66 28.08 8.19
CA LEU A 433 -6.20 27.71 9.53
C LEU A 433 -7.38 27.75 10.50
N ASP A 434 -7.53 26.69 11.29
CA ASP A 434 -8.42 26.74 12.43
C ASP A 434 -7.88 27.70 13.51
N LYS A 435 -8.76 28.33 14.27
CA LYS A 435 -8.35 29.27 15.31
C LYS A 435 -7.93 28.52 16.57
N THR A 436 -8.79 27.64 17.06
CA THR A 436 -8.61 26.96 18.35
C THR A 436 -7.58 25.83 18.19
N GLY A 437 -6.54 25.79 19.01
CA GLY A 437 -5.52 24.73 18.97
C GLY A 437 -4.53 24.75 17.79
N THR A 438 -4.78 25.55 16.74
CA THR A 438 -3.81 25.79 15.65
C THR A 438 -3.15 27.17 15.77
N LEU A 439 -3.94 28.26 15.77
CA LEU A 439 -3.40 29.62 15.98
C LEU A 439 -3.24 29.99 17.46
N THR A 440 -4.05 29.38 18.32
CA THR A 440 -4.10 29.66 19.77
C THR A 440 -3.50 28.51 20.57
N GLN A 441 -2.95 28.80 21.75
CA GLN A 441 -2.23 27.83 22.59
C GLN A 441 -3.10 26.69 23.16
N GLY A 442 -4.42 26.69 22.93
CA GLY A 442 -5.34 25.63 23.39
C GLY A 442 -5.45 25.49 24.91
N ARG A 443 -4.82 26.38 25.68
CA ARG A 443 -4.87 26.42 27.14
C ARG A 443 -5.87 27.48 27.58
N ARG A 444 -6.40 27.33 28.80
CA ARG A 444 -7.22 28.39 29.42
C ARG A 444 -6.51 29.73 29.25
N PRO A 445 -7.19 30.78 28.76
CA PRO A 445 -6.59 32.11 28.76
C PRO A 445 -6.17 32.44 30.19
N ALA A 446 -4.92 32.83 30.38
CA ALA A 446 -4.52 33.52 31.60
C ALA A 446 -5.43 34.74 31.71
N LEU A 447 -6.01 35.00 32.90
CA LEU A 447 -6.80 36.20 33.15
C LEU A 447 -5.94 37.41 32.78
N SER A 448 -6.23 38.02 31.62
CA SER A 448 -5.46 39.13 31.08
C SER A 448 -5.92 40.46 31.68
N ASP A 449 -7.22 40.57 31.99
CA ASP A 449 -7.82 41.76 32.58
C ASP A 449 -8.85 41.38 33.66
N CYS A 450 -8.66 41.92 34.86
CA CYS A 450 -9.66 41.95 35.90
C CYS A 450 -10.11 43.42 36.05
N PRO A 451 -11.26 43.83 35.49
CA PRO A 451 -11.73 45.19 35.68
C PRO A 451 -12.01 45.39 37.17
N ALA A 452 -11.27 46.30 37.80
CA ALA A 452 -11.45 46.63 39.20
C ALA A 452 -12.91 47.03 39.43
N GLN A 453 -13.61 46.32 40.31
CA GLN A 453 -14.90 46.75 40.83
C GLN A 453 -14.68 48.10 41.50
N ARG A 454 -15.14 49.18 40.84
CA ARG A 454 -15.29 50.48 41.50
C ARG A 454 -16.40 50.30 42.53
N SER A 455 -15.99 50.31 43.81
CA SER A 455 -16.85 50.36 44.99
C SER A 455 -17.75 51.58 45.00
#